data_AF-A0AAN6GIE1-F1
#
_entry.id   AF-A0AAN6GIE1-F1
#
_cell.length_a   1.000
_cell.length_b   1.000
_cell.length_c   1.000
_cell.angle_alpha   90.00
_cell.angle_beta   90.00
_cell.angle_gamma   90.00
#
_symmetry.space_group_name_H-M   'P 1'
#
loop_
_entity.id
_entity.type
_entity.pdbx_description
1 polymer ?
#
loop_
_entity_poly.entity_id
_entity_poly.type
_entity_poly.pdbx_seq_one_letter_code
_entity_poly.pdbx_strand_id
1 'polypeptide(L)'
;MPPDSQRFEAASQLRVMIAAIRQQDIGESRFALLQSFGNMLDFICSQCVVSAEIGVRWRIFLQHLAADEGVLQLCRPASLNIIRILSLETTALLTPAYEQHATSLSRHCPALGLLLLAYHDEDYSETGVGLSALPDLSLLRAFLRSLIGIVEYQVRVLQPSTSAQTPTLAQPIFNAETLVPFEQSGTFYGSAKLRNRKLYMGMGEKAREDISDETQQARDSNEEAQCRKFFTQYVQAKRTGGIMALWCPHLICVRFHAIPKAEGRNDVFSAIFCHWATPPRVIVYDFACQLAPYCLSREPDFFKDTLFVVDQMHQHGHVKCGAASFLSTYMGTDTSLRNLNSSAAESGNAGLVRIKKSVSYCSQEHAVALIQHFLTIWNRRRILSSDYLQQQQQPDDDMIPSSIVE
;
A
#
# COMPACT_ATOMS: atom_id res chain seq x y z
N MET A 1 -11.09 -25.08 15.15
CA MET A 1 -10.90 -25.40 13.73
C MET A 1 -12.27 -25.73 13.15
N PRO A 2 -12.69 -25.20 11.98
CA PRO A 2 -13.90 -25.70 11.35
C PRO A 2 -13.65 -27.12 10.81
N PRO A 3 -14.67 -28.00 10.84
CA PRO A 3 -14.55 -29.40 10.46
C PRO A 3 -14.27 -29.54 8.95
N ASP A 4 -13.56 -30.61 8.58
CA ASP A 4 -13.08 -30.88 7.22
C ASP A 4 -14.17 -30.86 6.13
N SER A 5 -15.45 -31.01 6.48
CA SER A 5 -16.58 -30.90 5.54
C SER A 5 -16.72 -29.50 4.92
N GLN A 6 -16.40 -28.43 5.65
CA GLN A 6 -16.47 -27.06 5.13
C GLN A 6 -15.35 -26.75 4.12
N ARG A 7 -14.24 -27.52 4.14
CA ARG A 7 -13.10 -27.35 3.22
C ARG A 7 -13.40 -27.86 1.81
N PHE A 8 -14.19 -28.93 1.70
CA PHE A 8 -14.62 -29.49 0.42
C PHE A 8 -15.76 -28.69 -0.24
N GLU A 9 -16.63 -28.08 0.57
CA GLU A 9 -17.75 -27.30 0.09
C GLU A 9 -17.30 -26.01 -0.61
N ALA A 10 -16.29 -25.31 -0.07
CA ALA A 10 -15.72 -24.11 -0.68
C ALA A 10 -15.03 -24.40 -2.03
N ALA A 11 -14.29 -25.51 -2.14
CA ALA A 11 -13.67 -25.93 -3.40
C ALA A 11 -14.71 -26.34 -4.47
N SER A 12 -15.80 -26.97 -4.04
CA SER A 12 -16.93 -27.33 -4.91
C SER A 12 -17.68 -26.11 -5.44
N GLN A 13 -17.99 -25.15 -4.56
CA GLN A 13 -18.65 -23.88 -4.95
C GLN A 13 -17.79 -23.06 -5.91
N LEU A 14 -16.46 -23.07 -5.71
CA LEU A 14 -15.52 -22.38 -6.58
C LEU A 14 -15.46 -23.01 -7.98
N ARG A 15 -15.52 -24.34 -8.09
CA ARG A 15 -15.62 -25.06 -9.38
C ARG A 15 -16.91 -24.73 -10.13
N VAL A 16 -18.03 -24.60 -9.43
CA VAL A 16 -19.32 -24.19 -10.02
C VAL A 16 -19.25 -22.75 -10.53
N MET A 17 -18.61 -21.83 -9.79
CA MET A 17 -18.37 -20.47 -10.25
C MET A 17 -17.51 -20.42 -11.52
N ILE A 18 -16.42 -21.20 -11.59
CA ILE A 18 -15.56 -21.30 -12.79
C ILE A 18 -16.37 -21.81 -13.99
N ALA A 19 -17.23 -22.80 -13.81
CA ALA A 19 -18.08 -23.34 -14.87
C ALA A 19 -19.10 -22.32 -15.38
N ALA A 20 -19.68 -21.50 -14.49
CA ALA A 20 -20.60 -20.43 -14.85
C ALA A 20 -19.92 -19.30 -15.63
N ILE A 21 -18.66 -18.99 -15.29
CA ILE A 21 -17.85 -17.99 -15.99
C ILE A 21 -17.52 -18.42 -17.43
N ARG A 22 -17.37 -19.72 -17.69
CA ARG A 22 -17.15 -20.26 -19.06
C ARG A 22 -18.34 -20.07 -20.00
N GLN A 23 -19.53 -19.76 -19.48
CA GLN A 23 -20.77 -19.66 -20.26
C GLN A 23 -21.18 -18.22 -20.62
N GLN A 24 -20.47 -17.19 -20.14
CA GLN A 24 -20.78 -15.79 -20.45
C GLN A 24 -19.92 -15.24 -21.59
N ASP A 25 -20.51 -14.37 -22.42
CA ASP A 25 -19.86 -13.68 -23.55
C ASP A 25 -18.88 -12.61 -23.02
N ILE A 26 -17.72 -13.11 -22.62
CA ILE A 26 -16.63 -12.37 -22.01
C ILE A 26 -15.56 -12.25 -23.08
N GLY A 27 -15.19 -11.02 -23.48
CA GLY A 27 -14.17 -10.79 -24.51
C GLY A 27 -12.89 -11.63 -24.28
N GLU A 28 -12.26 -12.08 -25.38
CA GLU A 28 -11.22 -13.14 -25.38
C GLU A 28 -10.15 -13.01 -24.29
N SER A 29 -9.70 -11.78 -23.99
CA SER A 29 -8.68 -11.53 -22.96
C SER A 29 -9.17 -11.82 -21.54
N ARG A 30 -10.44 -11.55 -21.22
CA ARG A 30 -11.03 -11.85 -19.92
C ARG A 30 -11.38 -13.33 -19.80
N PHE A 31 -11.77 -13.98 -20.90
CA PHE A 31 -12.01 -15.43 -20.92
C PHE A 31 -10.70 -16.20 -20.64
N ALA A 32 -9.60 -15.84 -21.29
CA ALA A 32 -8.28 -16.44 -21.04
C ALA A 32 -7.83 -16.27 -19.58
N LEU A 33 -8.05 -15.10 -18.98
CA LEU A 33 -7.74 -14.80 -17.59
C LEU A 33 -8.53 -15.70 -16.61
N LEU A 34 -9.82 -15.90 -16.88
CA LEU A 34 -10.69 -16.71 -16.04
C LEU A 34 -10.43 -18.21 -16.21
N GLN A 35 -10.04 -18.64 -17.41
CA GLN A 35 -9.59 -20.01 -17.66
C GLN A 35 -8.27 -20.30 -16.94
N SER A 36 -7.30 -19.38 -17.00
CA SER A 36 -6.06 -19.43 -16.23
C SER A 36 -6.33 -19.51 -14.72
N PHE A 37 -7.27 -18.71 -14.21
CA PHE A 37 -7.67 -18.74 -12.80
C PHE A 37 -8.34 -20.06 -12.41
N GLY A 38 -9.19 -20.62 -13.27
CA GLY A 38 -9.80 -21.93 -13.06
C GLY A 38 -8.78 -23.06 -12.99
N ASN A 39 -7.84 -23.11 -13.94
CA ASN A 39 -6.76 -24.10 -13.96
C ASN A 39 -5.85 -23.98 -12.73
N MET A 40 -5.57 -22.74 -12.31
CA MET A 40 -4.84 -22.43 -11.08
C MET A 40 -5.54 -22.99 -9.85
N LEU A 41 -6.86 -22.83 -9.73
CA LEU A 41 -7.61 -23.31 -8.57
C LEU A 41 -7.66 -24.85 -8.52
N ASP A 42 -7.84 -25.51 -9.66
CA ASP A 42 -7.75 -26.97 -9.72
C ASP A 42 -6.35 -27.48 -9.35
N PHE A 43 -5.29 -26.79 -9.79
CA PHE A 43 -3.92 -27.07 -9.35
C PHE A 43 -3.78 -26.92 -7.83
N ILE A 44 -4.19 -25.80 -7.25
CA ILE A 44 -4.08 -25.54 -5.80
C ILE A 44 -4.81 -26.62 -5.00
N CYS A 45 -6.01 -27.01 -5.42
CA CYS A 45 -6.76 -28.09 -4.78
C CYS A 45 -6.03 -29.44 -4.80
N SER A 46 -5.28 -29.74 -5.89
CA SER A 46 -4.44 -30.95 -5.95
C SER A 46 -3.20 -30.86 -5.05
N GLN A 47 -2.64 -29.66 -4.85
CA GLN A 47 -1.39 -29.46 -4.12
C GLN A 47 -1.56 -29.33 -2.61
N CYS A 48 -2.69 -28.80 -2.15
CA CYS A 48 -3.02 -28.72 -0.72
C CYS A 48 -3.09 -30.10 -0.03
N VAL A 49 -3.12 -31.19 -0.79
CA VAL A 49 -3.12 -32.58 -0.29
C VAL A 49 -1.69 -33.08 -0.03
N VAL A 50 -0.68 -32.53 -0.71
CA VAL A 50 0.69 -33.06 -0.72
C VAL A 50 1.52 -32.55 0.46
N SER A 51 1.39 -31.26 0.81
CA SER A 51 2.11 -30.66 1.93
C SER A 51 1.23 -29.71 2.73
N ALA A 52 1.26 -29.89 4.06
CA ALA A 52 0.54 -29.02 4.99
C ALA A 52 1.10 -27.59 4.97
N GLU A 53 2.41 -27.41 4.83
CA GLU A 53 3.02 -26.09 4.76
C GLU A 53 2.63 -25.38 3.47
N ILE A 54 2.81 -26.03 2.31
CA ILE A 54 2.43 -25.48 1.00
C ILE A 54 0.93 -25.17 0.98
N GLY A 55 0.09 -26.05 1.54
CA GLY A 55 -1.34 -25.82 1.67
C GLY A 55 -1.71 -24.58 2.51
N VAL A 56 -0.97 -24.31 3.60
CA VAL A 56 -1.13 -23.09 4.40
C VAL A 56 -0.71 -21.85 3.59
N ARG A 57 0.41 -21.89 2.86
CA ARG A 57 0.86 -20.77 2.02
C ARG A 57 -0.13 -20.45 0.91
N TRP A 58 -0.68 -21.47 0.24
CA TRP A 58 -1.73 -21.29 -0.76
C TRP A 58 -2.98 -20.66 -0.17
N ARG A 59 -3.41 -21.09 1.02
CA ARG A 59 -4.56 -20.48 1.69
C ARG A 59 -4.36 -19.00 1.95
N ILE A 60 -3.18 -18.62 2.46
CA ILE A 60 -2.84 -17.20 2.72
C ILE A 60 -2.88 -16.41 1.41
N PHE A 61 -2.29 -16.96 0.35
CA PHE A 61 -2.29 -16.33 -0.97
C PHE A 61 -3.69 -16.17 -1.55
N LEU A 62 -4.54 -17.19 -1.46
CA LEU A 62 -5.94 -17.14 -1.92
C LEU A 62 -6.80 -16.17 -1.11
N GLN A 63 -6.63 -16.13 0.22
CA GLN A 63 -7.27 -15.12 1.06
C GLN A 63 -6.89 -13.71 0.62
N HIS A 64 -5.63 -13.53 0.23
CA HIS A 64 -5.16 -12.24 -0.25
C HIS A 64 -5.76 -11.89 -1.62
N LEU A 65 -5.87 -12.85 -2.55
CA LEU A 65 -6.55 -12.65 -3.84
C LEU A 65 -8.03 -12.32 -3.69
N ALA A 66 -8.69 -12.90 -2.69
CA ALA A 66 -10.12 -12.70 -2.42
C ALA A 66 -10.42 -11.40 -1.64
N ALA A 67 -9.41 -10.70 -1.12
CA ALA A 67 -9.61 -9.44 -0.40
C ALA A 67 -10.05 -8.33 -1.37
N ASP A 68 -10.94 -7.43 -0.91
CA ASP A 68 -11.52 -6.37 -1.74
C ASP A 68 -10.45 -5.43 -2.34
N GLU A 69 -9.36 -5.19 -1.60
CA GLU A 69 -8.20 -4.42 -2.03
C GLU A 69 -7.07 -5.27 -2.64
N GLY A 70 -7.23 -6.61 -2.62
CA GLY A 70 -6.18 -7.60 -2.79
C GLY A 70 -5.47 -7.51 -4.13
N VAL A 71 -6.20 -7.53 -5.24
CA VAL A 71 -5.60 -7.61 -6.59
C VAL A 71 -4.70 -6.41 -6.91
N LEU A 72 -5.02 -5.21 -6.43
CA LEU A 72 -4.23 -3.98 -6.68
C LEU A 72 -2.95 -3.91 -5.84
N GLN A 73 -2.89 -4.65 -4.73
CA GLN A 73 -1.72 -4.70 -3.86
C GLN A 73 -0.90 -5.99 -4.04
N LEU A 74 -1.49 -7.04 -4.60
CA LEU A 74 -0.93 -8.39 -4.65
C LEU A 74 0.40 -8.46 -5.40
N CYS A 75 0.50 -7.81 -6.55
CA CYS A 75 1.69 -7.83 -7.38
C CYS A 75 1.89 -6.46 -8.02
N ARG A 76 2.61 -5.60 -7.31
CA ARG A 76 3.07 -4.30 -7.83
C ARG A 76 3.83 -4.52 -9.14
N PRO A 77 3.76 -3.62 -10.13
CA PRO A 77 4.50 -3.78 -11.39
C PRO A 77 6.00 -4.03 -11.20
N ALA A 78 6.60 -3.50 -10.13
CA ALA A 78 7.97 -3.80 -9.73
C ALA A 78 8.29 -5.31 -9.56
N SER A 79 7.32 -6.16 -9.22
CA SER A 79 7.55 -7.60 -9.05
C SER A 79 7.51 -8.40 -10.35
N LEU A 80 7.02 -7.82 -11.46
CA LEU A 80 6.78 -8.53 -12.72
C LEU A 80 8.05 -9.18 -13.29
N ASN A 81 9.18 -8.48 -13.26
CA ASN A 81 10.44 -9.01 -13.77
C ASN A 81 10.90 -10.24 -12.96
N ILE A 82 10.69 -10.22 -11.65
CA ILE A 82 11.05 -11.34 -10.77
C ILE A 82 10.13 -12.53 -11.06
N ILE A 83 8.82 -12.31 -11.18
CA ILE A 83 7.85 -13.35 -11.51
C ILE A 83 8.15 -13.95 -12.90
N ARG A 84 8.54 -13.12 -13.88
CA ARG A 84 8.95 -13.58 -15.22
C ARG A 84 10.11 -14.55 -15.13
N ILE A 85 11.19 -14.19 -14.42
CA ILE A 85 12.36 -15.06 -14.23
C ILE A 85 11.95 -16.38 -13.57
N LEU A 86 11.15 -16.34 -12.49
CA LEU A 86 10.70 -17.53 -11.77
C LEU A 86 9.76 -18.42 -12.61
N SER A 87 9.12 -17.88 -13.64
CA SER A 87 8.24 -18.61 -14.55
C SER A 87 8.94 -19.33 -15.72
N LEU A 88 10.24 -19.06 -15.93
CA LEU A 88 11.02 -19.65 -17.01
C LEU A 88 11.35 -21.12 -16.71
N GLU A 89 11.42 -21.92 -17.77
CA GLU A 89 11.79 -23.33 -17.65
C GLU A 89 13.24 -23.54 -17.24
N THR A 90 14.10 -22.59 -17.63
CA THR A 90 15.53 -22.55 -17.31
C THR A 90 15.80 -22.27 -15.84
N THR A 91 14.85 -21.72 -15.09
CA THR A 91 15.02 -21.41 -13.67
C THR A 91 14.72 -22.67 -12.86
N ALA A 92 15.76 -23.37 -12.44
CA ALA A 92 15.64 -24.59 -11.65
C ALA A 92 15.27 -24.27 -10.19
N LEU A 93 14.28 -24.99 -9.66
CA LEU A 93 13.69 -24.75 -8.34
C LEU A 93 14.72 -24.81 -7.21
N LEU A 94 15.56 -25.85 -7.19
CA LEU A 94 16.54 -26.12 -6.12
C LEU A 94 17.86 -25.37 -6.30
N THR A 95 17.81 -24.13 -6.79
CA THR A 95 19.01 -23.32 -7.02
C THR A 95 19.04 -22.10 -6.10
N PRO A 96 20.23 -21.67 -5.62
CA PRO A 96 20.36 -20.44 -4.85
C PRO A 96 19.81 -19.20 -5.58
N ALA A 97 19.87 -19.20 -6.91
CA ALA A 97 19.30 -18.14 -7.74
C ALA A 97 17.77 -18.08 -7.62
N TYR A 98 17.08 -19.23 -7.61
CA TYR A 98 15.64 -19.29 -7.40
C TYR A 98 15.27 -18.78 -6.01
N GLU A 99 15.95 -19.24 -4.96
CA GLU A 99 15.76 -18.79 -3.58
C GLU A 99 15.94 -17.27 -3.45
N GLN A 100 16.99 -16.72 -4.07
CA GLN A 100 17.26 -15.29 -4.08
C GLN A 100 16.13 -14.50 -4.75
N HIS A 101 15.63 -14.98 -5.90
CA HIS A 101 14.51 -14.35 -6.60
C HIS A 101 13.20 -14.47 -5.81
N ALA A 102 12.90 -15.62 -5.21
CA ALA A 102 11.72 -15.81 -4.37
C ALA A 102 11.77 -14.95 -3.09
N THR A 103 12.95 -14.83 -2.48
CA THR A 103 13.21 -13.92 -1.36
C THR A 103 13.05 -12.45 -1.77
N SER A 104 13.54 -12.07 -2.96
CA SER A 104 13.30 -10.72 -3.47
C SER A 104 11.81 -10.49 -3.74
N LEU A 105 11.09 -11.49 -4.26
CA LEU A 105 9.66 -11.41 -4.49
C LEU A 105 8.88 -11.26 -3.19
N SER A 106 9.29 -11.91 -2.10
CA SER A 106 8.61 -11.82 -0.80
C SER A 106 8.64 -10.43 -0.17
N ARG A 107 9.61 -9.58 -0.56
CA ARG A 107 9.63 -8.15 -0.22
C ARG A 107 8.57 -7.34 -0.98
N HIS A 108 8.16 -7.82 -2.15
CA HIS A 108 7.14 -7.17 -2.98
C HIS A 108 5.73 -7.73 -2.76
N CYS A 109 5.63 -9.05 -2.61
CA CYS A 109 4.43 -9.84 -2.37
C CYS A 109 4.79 -10.96 -1.39
N PRO A 110 4.66 -10.74 -0.06
CA PRO A 110 5.02 -11.74 0.93
C PRO A 110 4.30 -13.08 0.72
N ALA A 111 3.02 -13.06 0.40
CA ALA A 111 2.23 -14.27 0.20
C ALA A 111 2.76 -15.15 -0.94
N LEU A 112 3.10 -14.55 -2.09
CA LEU A 112 3.64 -15.28 -3.24
C LEU A 112 5.10 -15.70 -3.03
N GLY A 113 5.95 -14.79 -2.54
CA GLY A 113 7.37 -15.11 -2.33
C GLY A 113 7.57 -16.22 -1.30
N LEU A 114 6.83 -16.19 -0.19
CA LEU A 114 6.90 -17.24 0.84
C LEU A 114 6.30 -18.57 0.35
N LEU A 115 5.30 -18.54 -0.53
CA LEU A 115 4.80 -19.75 -1.19
C LEU A 115 5.89 -20.39 -2.06
N LEU A 116 6.61 -19.57 -2.85
CA LEU A 116 7.69 -20.08 -3.71
C LEU A 116 8.90 -20.57 -2.90
N LEU A 117 9.19 -19.94 -1.76
CA LEU A 117 10.21 -20.43 -0.83
C LEU A 117 9.81 -21.76 -0.19
N ALA A 118 8.54 -21.94 0.18
CA ALA A 118 8.07 -23.24 0.66
C ALA A 118 8.27 -24.35 -0.38
N TYR A 119 8.06 -24.06 -1.68
CA TYR A 119 8.39 -25.00 -2.75
C TYR A 119 9.89 -25.28 -2.88
N HIS A 120 10.75 -24.31 -2.56
CA HIS A 120 12.21 -24.48 -2.58
C HIS A 120 12.70 -25.35 -1.41
N ASP A 121 12.15 -25.13 -0.22
CA ASP A 121 12.63 -25.70 1.03
C ASP A 121 12.12 -27.13 1.29
N GLU A 122 11.11 -27.60 0.55
CA GLU A 122 10.63 -28.97 0.71
C GLU A 122 11.65 -30.00 0.22
N ASP A 123 12.42 -30.51 1.17
CA ASP A 123 13.27 -31.69 1.06
C ASP A 123 12.37 -32.95 1.07
N TYR A 124 11.90 -33.39 -0.10
CA TYR A 124 11.05 -34.58 -0.27
C TYR A 124 11.74 -35.92 0.08
N SER A 125 12.89 -35.90 0.75
CA SER A 125 13.72 -37.08 1.00
C SER A 125 13.22 -37.97 2.15
N GLU A 126 12.41 -37.47 3.09
CA GLU A 126 12.02 -38.25 4.30
C GLU A 126 10.68 -39.00 4.21
N THR A 127 9.77 -38.69 3.27
CA THR A 127 8.43 -39.32 3.26
C THR A 127 8.31 -40.56 2.39
N GLY A 128 9.38 -40.99 1.70
CA GLY A 128 9.37 -42.19 0.85
C GLY A 128 8.44 -42.10 -0.38
N VAL A 129 7.80 -40.95 -0.60
CA VAL A 129 7.08 -40.62 -1.83
C VAL A 129 8.10 -40.01 -2.78
N GLY A 130 8.56 -40.77 -3.76
CA GLY A 130 9.64 -40.35 -4.66
C GLY A 130 9.38 -39.02 -5.35
N LEU A 131 10.46 -38.41 -5.91
CA LEU A 131 10.47 -37.16 -6.69
C LEU A 131 9.37 -37.02 -7.77
N SER A 132 8.65 -38.10 -8.10
CA SER A 132 7.46 -38.11 -8.96
C SER A 132 6.20 -37.49 -8.31
N ALA A 133 6.22 -37.15 -7.02
CA ALA A 133 5.12 -36.47 -6.32
C ALA A 133 5.35 -34.96 -6.13
N LEU A 134 6.48 -34.42 -6.62
CA LEU A 134 6.59 -32.97 -6.74
C LEU A 134 5.41 -32.47 -7.58
N PRO A 135 4.72 -31.40 -7.14
CA PRO A 135 3.83 -30.63 -8.00
C PRO A 135 4.45 -30.50 -9.37
N ASP A 136 3.69 -30.76 -10.43
CA ASP A 136 4.18 -30.50 -11.77
C ASP A 136 4.62 -29.03 -11.83
N LEU A 137 5.94 -28.81 -11.85
CA LEU A 137 6.54 -27.48 -11.84
C LEU A 137 6.07 -26.68 -13.06
N SER A 138 5.62 -27.38 -14.12
CA SER A 138 4.96 -26.79 -15.27
C SER A 138 3.68 -26.04 -14.88
N LEU A 139 2.89 -26.55 -13.92
CA LEU A 139 1.66 -25.93 -13.44
C LEU A 139 1.97 -24.70 -12.57
N LEU A 140 2.97 -24.77 -11.69
CA LEU A 140 3.41 -23.60 -10.92
C LEU A 140 3.90 -22.49 -11.86
N ARG A 141 4.70 -22.84 -12.88
CA ARG A 141 5.18 -21.88 -13.90
C ARG A 141 4.03 -21.32 -14.74
N ALA A 142 3.07 -22.15 -15.16
CA ALA A 142 1.87 -21.71 -15.88
C ALA A 142 1.02 -20.74 -15.04
N PHE A 143 0.95 -20.98 -13.73
CA PHE A 143 0.33 -20.06 -12.78
C PHE A 143 1.08 -18.72 -12.72
N LEU A 144 2.40 -18.72 -12.56
CA LEU A 144 3.20 -17.48 -12.54
C LEU A 144 3.04 -16.68 -13.86
N ARG A 145 3.01 -17.36 -15.01
CA ARG A 145 2.72 -16.74 -16.32
C ARG A 145 1.33 -16.12 -16.37
N SER A 146 0.34 -16.80 -15.80
CA SER A 146 -1.02 -16.28 -15.70
C SER A 146 -1.06 -15.02 -14.85
N LEU A 147 -0.42 -15.03 -13.68
CA LEU A 147 -0.32 -13.84 -12.81
C LEU A 147 0.30 -12.64 -13.52
N ILE A 148 1.36 -12.83 -14.30
CA ILE A 148 1.97 -11.77 -15.12
C ILE A 148 0.90 -11.15 -16.03
N GLY A 149 0.13 -11.99 -16.74
CA GLY A 149 -0.96 -11.53 -17.61
C GLY A 149 -2.03 -10.72 -16.86
N ILE A 150 -2.41 -11.14 -15.65
CA ILE A 150 -3.39 -10.41 -14.81
C ILE A 150 -2.85 -9.01 -14.47
N VAL A 151 -1.62 -8.93 -13.96
CA VAL A 151 -1.02 -7.68 -13.50
C VAL A 151 -0.79 -6.73 -14.67
N GLU A 152 -0.33 -7.23 -15.82
CA GLU A 152 -0.14 -6.41 -17.02
C GLU A 152 -1.45 -5.88 -17.59
N TYR A 153 -2.49 -6.72 -17.62
CA TYR A 153 -3.83 -6.29 -18.00
C TYR A 153 -4.34 -5.20 -17.05
N GLN A 154 -4.15 -5.38 -15.74
CA GLN A 154 -4.56 -4.40 -14.75
C GLN A 154 -3.83 -3.07 -14.92
N VAL A 155 -2.51 -3.07 -15.09
CA VAL A 155 -1.74 -1.84 -15.38
C VAL A 155 -2.26 -1.17 -16.64
N ARG A 156 -2.52 -1.94 -17.71
CA ARG A 156 -3.05 -1.41 -18.98
C ARG A 156 -4.45 -0.81 -18.85
N VAL A 157 -5.35 -1.44 -18.08
CA VAL A 157 -6.72 -0.95 -17.85
C VAL A 157 -6.72 0.31 -17.00
N LEU A 158 -5.82 0.38 -16.01
CA LEU A 158 -5.70 1.55 -15.15
C LEU A 158 -5.05 2.72 -15.89
N GLN A 159 -4.14 2.45 -16.84
CA GLN A 159 -3.56 3.49 -17.68
C GLN A 159 -4.66 4.23 -18.44
N PRO A 160 -4.77 5.56 -18.28
CA PRO A 160 -5.74 6.32 -19.06
C PRO A 160 -5.43 6.15 -20.54
N SER A 161 -6.46 5.81 -21.34
CA SER A 161 -6.35 5.73 -22.80
C SER A 161 -5.69 7.00 -23.30
N THR A 162 -4.65 6.82 -24.13
CA THR A 162 -3.56 7.74 -24.51
C THR A 162 -3.96 9.08 -25.17
N SER A 163 -4.95 9.78 -24.62
CA SER A 163 -5.32 11.16 -24.95
C SER A 163 -4.79 12.17 -23.93
N ALA A 164 -4.26 11.71 -22.80
CA ALA A 164 -3.61 12.58 -21.83
C ALA A 164 -2.10 12.62 -22.09
N GLN A 165 -1.64 13.77 -22.55
CA GLN A 165 -0.24 14.18 -22.70
C GLN A 165 0.67 13.54 -21.63
N THR A 166 1.81 13.00 -22.08
CA THR A 166 2.95 12.67 -21.22
C THR A 166 3.14 13.82 -20.24
N PRO A 167 3.13 13.59 -18.91
CA PRO A 167 3.49 14.63 -17.97
C PRO A 167 4.99 14.82 -18.12
N THR A 168 5.38 15.68 -19.08
CA THR A 168 6.64 16.41 -19.03
C THR A 168 6.78 16.85 -17.58
N LEU A 169 7.92 16.55 -16.94
CA LEU A 169 8.28 17.06 -15.60
C LEU A 169 7.74 18.48 -15.49
N ALA A 170 6.62 18.63 -14.81
CA ALA A 170 5.88 19.88 -14.87
C ALA A 170 6.84 20.91 -14.28
N GLN A 171 7.27 21.85 -15.11
CA GLN A 171 7.84 23.10 -14.63
C GLN A 171 6.92 23.55 -13.49
N PRO A 172 7.45 23.95 -12.32
CA PRO A 172 6.62 24.37 -11.20
C PRO A 172 5.55 25.30 -11.76
N ILE A 173 4.27 24.99 -11.50
CA ILE A 173 3.16 25.78 -11.99
C ILE A 173 3.21 27.11 -11.22
N PHE A 174 4.05 28.03 -11.68
CA PHE A 174 4.08 29.41 -11.26
C PHE A 174 2.90 30.11 -11.93
N ASN A 175 1.69 29.82 -11.46
CA ASN A 175 0.59 30.75 -11.68
C ASN A 175 0.83 31.95 -10.77
N ALA A 176 1.55 32.94 -11.31
CA ALA A 176 1.91 34.18 -10.60
C ALA A 176 0.69 35.00 -10.14
N GLU A 177 -0.52 34.66 -10.60
CA GLU A 177 -1.71 35.50 -10.40
C GLU A 177 -2.57 35.15 -9.17
N THR A 178 -2.34 34.07 -8.44
CA THR A 178 -3.09 33.77 -7.19
C THR A 178 -2.33 32.83 -6.25
N LEU A 179 -1.12 33.20 -5.83
CA LEU A 179 -0.46 32.53 -4.70
C LEU A 179 -1.16 32.95 -3.40
N VAL A 180 -2.28 32.29 -3.10
CA VAL A 180 -2.95 32.41 -1.80
C VAL A 180 -1.93 32.02 -0.73
N PRO A 181 -1.59 32.91 0.23
CA PRO A 181 -0.66 32.61 1.32
C PRO A 181 -1.03 31.31 2.03
N PHE A 182 -0.04 30.59 2.58
CA PHE A 182 -0.31 29.28 3.20
C PHE A 182 -1.23 29.40 4.42
N GLU A 183 -1.17 30.55 5.11
CA GLU A 183 -2.02 30.94 6.22
C GLU A 183 -3.51 30.99 5.80
N GLN A 184 -3.76 31.43 4.56
CA GLN A 184 -5.10 31.54 3.99
C GLN A 184 -5.56 30.26 3.30
N SER A 185 -4.66 29.53 2.65
CA SER A 185 -4.99 28.24 2.02
C SER A 185 -5.08 27.08 3.02
N GLY A 186 -4.61 27.28 4.26
CA GLY A 186 -4.56 26.24 5.27
C GLY A 186 -3.54 25.15 4.98
N THR A 187 -2.64 25.38 4.03
CA THR A 187 -1.86 24.32 3.37
C THR A 187 -0.39 24.68 3.34
N PHE A 188 0.44 23.96 4.10
CA PHE A 188 1.88 24.20 4.15
C PHE A 188 2.65 22.98 3.66
N TYR A 189 2.97 23.01 2.37
CA TYR A 189 3.77 21.98 1.72
C TYR A 189 5.22 22.36 1.45
N GLY A 190 5.74 23.50 1.94
CA GLY A 190 7.16 23.90 1.82
C GLY A 190 7.77 23.93 0.42
N SER A 191 6.99 23.65 -0.63
CA SER A 191 7.35 23.61 -2.04
C SER A 191 6.12 23.96 -2.86
N ALA A 192 6.34 24.53 -4.04
CA ALA A 192 5.26 24.85 -4.98
C ALA A 192 4.48 23.57 -5.35
N LYS A 193 3.20 23.75 -5.66
CA LYS A 193 2.37 22.69 -6.22
C LYS A 193 2.95 22.29 -7.58
N LEU A 194 3.27 21.00 -7.75
CA LEU A 194 3.88 20.44 -8.95
C LEU A 194 2.83 19.99 -9.96
N ARG A 195 1.67 19.53 -9.49
CA ARG A 195 0.60 19.02 -10.36
C ARG A 195 -0.75 19.53 -9.91
N ASN A 196 -1.61 19.80 -10.89
CA ASN A 196 -3.04 19.92 -10.65
C ASN A 196 -3.69 18.55 -10.75
N ARG A 197 -4.52 18.25 -9.76
CA ARG A 197 -5.36 17.08 -9.79
C ARG A 197 -6.45 17.27 -10.84
N LYS A 198 -6.64 16.26 -11.69
CA LYS A 198 -7.75 16.18 -12.63
C LYS A 198 -9.04 15.79 -11.91
N LEU A 199 -10.18 16.16 -12.47
CA LEU A 199 -11.47 15.63 -12.04
C LEU A 199 -11.68 14.25 -12.67
N TYR A 200 -11.94 13.23 -11.85
CA TYR A 200 -12.13 11.86 -12.32
C TYR A 200 -13.62 11.55 -12.54
N MET A 201 -14.19 12.08 -13.62
CA MET A 201 -15.62 12.01 -13.98
C MET A 201 -16.22 10.59 -13.95
N GLY A 202 -15.42 9.55 -14.21
CA GLY A 202 -15.85 8.14 -14.22
C GLY A 202 -15.81 7.43 -12.86
N MET A 203 -15.33 8.08 -11.80
CA MET A 203 -15.20 7.50 -10.45
C MET A 203 -16.10 8.15 -9.42
N GLY A 204 -17.24 8.67 -9.86
CA GLY A 204 -18.22 9.33 -9.00
C GLY A 204 -17.82 10.73 -8.55
N GLU A 205 -16.70 11.28 -9.04
CA GLU A 205 -16.38 12.70 -8.86
C GLU A 205 -17.26 13.53 -9.79
N LYS A 206 -18.42 13.96 -9.29
CA LYS A 206 -19.22 14.95 -9.99
C LYS A 206 -18.42 16.26 -10.09
N ALA A 207 -18.40 16.87 -11.27
CA ALA A 207 -18.05 18.28 -11.42
C ALA A 207 -18.98 19.06 -10.49
N ARG A 208 -18.46 19.55 -9.37
CA ARG A 208 -19.26 20.28 -8.38
C ARG A 208 -19.46 21.71 -8.89
N GLU A 209 -20.54 21.92 -9.64
CA GLU A 209 -21.33 23.14 -9.44
C GLU A 209 -22.23 22.87 -8.23
N ASP A 210 -21.95 23.56 -7.12
CA ASP A 210 -22.85 23.94 -6.01
C ASP A 210 -24.05 23.01 -5.70
N ILE A 211 -23.82 21.70 -5.56
CA ILE A 211 -24.82 20.81 -4.94
C ILE A 211 -24.66 20.94 -3.42
N SER A 212 -25.73 21.34 -2.73
CA SER A 212 -25.73 21.47 -1.28
C SER A 212 -25.30 20.17 -0.60
N ASP A 213 -24.36 20.31 0.34
CA ASP A 213 -23.62 19.25 1.02
C ASP A 213 -24.49 18.19 1.72
N GLU A 214 -25.75 18.52 2.01
CA GLU A 214 -26.75 17.63 2.63
C GLU A 214 -27.17 16.49 1.68
N THR A 215 -27.19 16.75 0.37
CA THR A 215 -27.67 15.79 -0.64
C THR A 215 -26.60 14.75 -1.01
N GLN A 216 -25.32 15.09 -0.85
CA GLN A 216 -24.21 14.14 -1.06
C GLN A 216 -24.10 13.15 0.11
N GLN A 217 -24.34 13.61 1.35
CA GLN A 217 -24.28 12.79 2.56
C GLN A 217 -25.50 11.88 2.74
N ALA A 218 -26.66 12.26 2.22
CA ALA A 218 -27.86 11.39 2.16
C ALA A 218 -27.75 10.25 1.13
N ARG A 219 -26.72 10.25 0.27
CA ARG A 219 -26.44 9.15 -0.66
C ARG A 219 -25.34 8.23 -0.13
N ASP A 220 -24.33 8.80 0.53
CA ASP A 220 -23.30 8.05 1.26
C ASP A 220 -23.85 7.37 2.54
N SER A 221 -25.07 7.72 2.96
CA SER A 221 -25.74 7.12 4.11
C SER A 221 -26.25 5.68 3.89
N ASN A 222 -26.25 5.18 2.65
CA ASN A 222 -26.69 3.81 2.32
C ASN A 222 -25.58 2.77 2.27
N GLU A 223 -24.31 3.14 2.49
CA GLU A 223 -23.20 2.19 2.56
C GLU A 223 -22.71 2.07 4.02
N GLU A 224 -23.01 0.95 4.67
CA GLU A 224 -22.72 0.62 6.09
C GLU A 224 -21.21 0.56 6.44
N ALA A 225 -20.31 1.07 5.60
CA ALA A 225 -18.86 0.91 5.72
C ALA A 225 -18.07 2.21 6.03
N GLN A 226 -18.71 3.36 6.19
CA GLN A 226 -17.98 4.59 6.52
C GLN A 226 -17.75 4.75 8.03
N CYS A 227 -16.47 4.85 8.41
CA CYS A 227 -16.00 5.15 9.76
C CYS A 227 -16.51 6.53 10.21
N ARG A 228 -17.61 6.57 10.97
CA ARG A 228 -18.26 7.80 11.48
C ARG A 228 -17.62 8.35 12.77
N LYS A 229 -16.32 8.13 13.01
CA LYS A 229 -15.74 8.23 14.36
C LYS A 229 -15.95 9.60 15.04
N PHE A 230 -16.19 10.71 14.30
CA PHE A 230 -16.34 12.04 14.92
C PHE A 230 -17.30 13.05 14.25
N PHE A 231 -18.30 12.61 13.47
CA PHE A 231 -19.21 13.51 12.74
C PHE A 231 -19.90 14.55 13.65
N THR A 232 -20.42 14.12 14.79
CA THR A 232 -21.11 14.98 15.77
C THR A 232 -20.17 15.97 16.46
N GLN A 233 -18.90 15.63 16.68
CA GLN A 233 -17.97 16.49 17.44
C GLN A 233 -17.41 17.67 16.64
N TYR A 234 -17.26 17.53 15.33
CA TYR A 234 -16.63 18.57 14.50
C TYR A 234 -17.64 19.40 13.72
N VAL A 235 -18.65 18.76 13.12
CA VAL A 235 -19.63 19.44 12.26
C VAL A 235 -20.62 20.27 13.07
N GLN A 236 -21.19 19.73 14.16
CA GLN A 236 -22.14 20.48 15.00
C GLN A 236 -21.45 21.62 15.77
N ALA A 237 -20.17 21.47 16.09
CA ALA A 237 -19.39 22.49 16.81
C ALA A 237 -18.77 23.57 15.89
N LYS A 238 -19.02 23.53 14.58
CA LYS A 238 -18.38 24.40 13.56
C LYS A 238 -16.85 24.43 13.65
N ARG A 239 -16.24 23.30 14.00
CA ARG A 239 -14.78 23.15 14.09
C ARG A 239 -14.27 22.52 12.79
N THR A 240 -13.06 22.89 12.39
CA THR A 240 -12.35 22.22 11.29
C THR A 240 -12.24 20.73 11.58
N GLY A 241 -12.26 19.90 10.54
CA GLY A 241 -12.05 18.45 10.61
C GLY A 241 -10.72 18.02 11.21
N GLY A 242 -9.74 18.92 11.34
CA GLY A 242 -8.49 18.69 12.04
C GLY A 242 -7.28 19.19 11.27
N ILE A 243 -6.12 18.58 11.54
CA ILE A 243 -4.86 18.84 10.84
C ILE A 243 -4.37 17.50 10.33
N MET A 244 -4.08 17.41 9.04
CA MET A 244 -3.35 16.28 8.47
C MET A 244 -1.88 16.65 8.42
N ALA A 245 -1.04 15.96 9.18
CA ALA A 245 0.40 16.12 9.16
C ALA A 245 1.07 14.89 8.56
N LEU A 246 2.04 15.11 7.67
CA LEU A 246 2.83 14.06 7.07
C LEU A 246 4.17 13.97 7.79
N TRP A 247 4.49 12.78 8.27
CA TRP A 247 5.66 12.52 9.09
C TRP A 247 6.62 11.59 8.34
N CYS A 248 7.92 11.87 8.42
CA CYS A 248 8.93 10.89 8.03
C CYS A 248 9.26 9.94 9.20
N PRO A 249 9.97 8.83 8.96
CA PRO A 249 10.34 7.87 10.02
C PRO A 249 11.14 8.48 11.18
N HIS A 250 11.85 9.59 10.93
CA HIS A 250 12.64 10.32 11.93
C HIS A 250 11.81 11.27 12.81
N LEU A 251 10.47 11.18 12.79
CA LEU A 251 9.56 12.07 13.53
C LEU A 251 9.64 13.55 13.09
N ILE A 252 10.10 13.81 11.86
CA ILE A 252 10.10 15.14 11.27
C ILE A 252 8.77 15.32 10.52
N CYS A 253 8.05 16.38 10.85
CA CYS A 253 6.87 16.77 10.08
C CYS A 253 7.34 17.38 8.77
N VAL A 254 7.08 16.71 7.66
CA VAL A 254 7.50 17.17 6.34
C VAL A 254 6.55 18.27 5.88
N ARG A 255 5.24 18.08 6.10
CA ARG A 255 4.16 18.90 5.52
C ARG A 255 2.90 18.80 6.38
N PHE A 256 2.01 19.79 6.27
CA PHE A 256 0.68 19.68 6.85
C PHE A 256 -0.37 20.48 6.07
N HIS A 257 -1.64 20.15 6.28
CA HIS A 257 -2.75 21.03 5.91
C HIS A 257 -3.90 20.92 6.90
N ALA A 258 -4.73 21.95 6.97
CA ALA A 258 -5.97 21.96 7.73
C ALA A 258 -7.06 21.22 6.95
N ILE A 259 -7.73 20.28 7.61
CA ILE A 259 -8.85 19.53 7.05
C ILE A 259 -10.14 20.31 7.32
N PRO A 260 -10.91 20.72 6.30
CA PRO A 260 -12.12 21.51 6.53
C PRO A 260 -13.23 20.74 7.26
N LYS A 261 -13.45 19.46 6.92
CA LYS A 261 -14.60 18.68 7.42
C LYS A 261 -14.22 17.33 8.05
N ALA A 262 -13.66 16.43 7.27
CA ALA A 262 -13.27 15.10 7.71
C ALA A 262 -12.10 14.61 6.89
N GLU A 263 -11.20 13.87 7.54
CA GLU A 263 -10.07 13.23 6.89
C GLU A 263 -10.55 12.10 5.99
N GLY A 264 -9.97 11.99 4.80
CA GLY A 264 -10.15 10.82 3.96
C GLY A 264 -9.01 10.56 2.98
N ARG A 265 -9.19 9.50 2.18
CA ARG A 265 -8.26 9.09 1.12
C ARG A 265 -7.86 10.22 0.17
N ASN A 266 -8.83 11.12 -0.06
CA ASN A 266 -8.72 12.29 -0.91
C ASN A 266 -7.61 13.24 -0.46
N ASP A 267 -7.47 13.45 0.84
CA ASP A 267 -6.52 14.40 1.43
C ASP A 267 -5.10 13.87 1.28
N VAL A 268 -4.87 12.59 1.62
CA VAL A 268 -3.58 11.92 1.45
C VAL A 268 -3.18 11.85 -0.02
N PHE A 269 -4.10 11.43 -0.90
CA PHE A 269 -3.86 11.41 -2.35
C PHE A 269 -3.46 12.79 -2.88
N SER A 270 -4.24 13.82 -2.56
CA SER A 270 -4.01 15.17 -3.08
C SER A 270 -2.68 15.74 -2.56
N ALA A 271 -2.37 15.50 -1.28
CA ALA A 271 -1.12 15.88 -0.67
C ALA A 271 0.08 15.31 -1.43
N ILE A 272 0.09 14.00 -1.65
CA ILE A 272 1.23 13.32 -2.28
C ILE A 272 1.29 13.66 -3.77
N PHE A 273 0.19 13.50 -4.51
CA PHE A 273 0.19 13.68 -5.97
C PHE A 273 0.52 15.11 -6.41
N CYS A 274 -0.02 16.12 -5.70
CA CYS A 274 0.14 17.51 -6.10
C CYS A 274 1.49 18.09 -5.70
N HIS A 275 2.16 17.55 -4.67
CA HIS A 275 3.36 18.19 -4.08
C HIS A 275 4.64 17.35 -4.15
N TRP A 276 4.59 16.06 -4.51
CA TRP A 276 5.79 15.23 -4.67
C TRP A 276 6.15 15.00 -6.12
N ALA A 277 7.42 15.21 -6.51
CA ALA A 277 7.89 14.89 -7.86
C ALA A 277 7.75 13.38 -8.15
N THR A 278 8.08 12.54 -7.17
CA THR A 278 7.90 11.09 -7.18
C THR A 278 7.24 10.67 -5.88
N PRO A 279 6.29 9.73 -5.87
CA PRO A 279 5.65 9.35 -4.63
C PRO A 279 6.67 8.70 -3.67
N PRO A 280 6.37 8.69 -2.36
CA PRO A 280 7.08 7.83 -1.42
C PRO A 280 7.03 6.37 -1.85
N ARG A 281 8.12 5.64 -1.61
CA ARG A 281 8.17 4.17 -1.84
C ARG A 281 7.22 3.40 -0.92
N VAL A 282 6.96 3.95 0.26
CA VAL A 282 6.11 3.35 1.29
C VAL A 282 5.26 4.46 1.89
N ILE A 283 3.95 4.24 1.97
CA ILE A 283 2.99 5.08 2.66
C ILE A 283 2.38 4.24 3.76
N VAL A 284 2.64 4.64 5.01
CA VAL A 284 2.01 4.06 6.21
C VAL A 284 0.81 4.94 6.56
N TYR A 285 -0.38 4.35 6.61
CA TYR A 285 -1.61 5.08 6.89
C TYR A 285 -2.69 4.16 7.45
N ASP A 286 -3.42 4.61 8.47
CA ASP A 286 -4.48 3.83 9.13
C ASP A 286 -5.51 3.30 8.13
N PHE A 287 -5.79 4.05 7.07
CA PHE A 287 -6.72 3.66 6.02
C PHE A 287 -6.05 3.32 4.69
N ALA A 288 -4.81 2.82 4.74
CA ALA A 288 -4.01 2.47 3.57
C ALA A 288 -4.66 1.44 2.65
N CYS A 289 -5.40 0.47 3.22
CA CYS A 289 -6.09 -0.58 2.46
C CYS A 289 -7.04 -0.02 1.40
N GLN A 290 -7.74 1.08 1.71
CA GLN A 290 -8.61 1.75 0.75
C GLN A 290 -7.92 2.90 0.01
N LEU A 291 -6.83 3.44 0.55
CA LEU A 291 -6.02 4.46 -0.12
C LEU A 291 -5.33 3.88 -1.37
N ALA A 292 -4.80 2.66 -1.28
CA ALA A 292 -4.11 2.02 -2.40
C ALA A 292 -4.98 1.91 -3.66
N PRO A 293 -6.19 1.30 -3.63
CA PRO A 293 -7.05 1.24 -4.80
C PRO A 293 -7.53 2.64 -5.22
N TYR A 294 -7.70 3.57 -4.29
CA TYR A 294 -8.05 4.95 -4.60
C TYR A 294 -6.96 5.66 -5.42
N CYS A 295 -5.69 5.48 -5.05
CA CYS A 295 -4.53 6.05 -5.74
C CYS A 295 -4.31 5.37 -7.10
N LEU A 296 -4.32 4.05 -7.15
CA LEU A 296 -4.03 3.27 -8.36
C LEU A 296 -5.13 3.38 -9.42
N SER A 297 -6.39 3.57 -9.04
CA SER A 297 -7.49 3.84 -9.99
C SER A 297 -7.41 5.22 -10.64
N ARG A 298 -6.77 6.18 -9.98
CA ARG A 298 -6.66 7.58 -10.41
C ARG A 298 -5.39 7.87 -11.17
N GLU A 299 -4.25 7.54 -10.56
CA GLU A 299 -2.91 7.88 -11.06
C GLU A 299 -2.00 6.66 -10.94
N PRO A 300 -2.28 5.57 -11.69
CA PRO A 300 -1.53 4.31 -11.60
C PRO A 300 -0.05 4.49 -11.96
N ASP A 301 0.26 5.25 -13.02
CA ASP A 301 1.65 5.44 -13.43
C ASP A 301 2.47 6.16 -12.37
N PHE A 302 1.84 7.07 -11.60
CA PHE A 302 2.48 7.75 -10.50
C PHE A 302 2.66 6.80 -9.31
N PHE A 303 1.61 6.07 -8.88
CA PHE A 303 1.62 5.28 -7.64
C PHE A 303 1.99 3.81 -7.77
N LYS A 304 2.25 3.28 -8.98
CA LYS A 304 2.50 1.84 -9.23
C LYS A 304 3.56 1.19 -8.34
N ASP A 305 4.59 1.95 -7.97
CA ASP A 305 5.72 1.43 -7.19
C ASP A 305 5.62 1.75 -5.70
N THR A 306 4.56 2.45 -5.27
CA THR A 306 4.29 2.79 -3.87
C THR A 306 3.65 1.60 -3.15
N LEU A 307 4.25 1.19 -2.03
CA LEU A 307 3.66 0.26 -1.08
C LEU A 307 2.74 1.02 -0.12
N PHE A 308 1.48 0.61 -0.03
CA PHE A 308 0.51 1.16 0.92
C PHE A 308 0.26 0.15 2.02
N VAL A 309 0.50 0.53 3.28
CA VAL A 309 0.35 -0.36 4.42
C VAL A 309 -0.29 0.35 5.61
N VAL A 310 -1.17 -0.37 6.31
CA VAL A 310 -1.73 -0.01 7.59
C VAL A 310 -0.66 -0.25 8.65
N ASP A 311 -0.54 0.68 9.59
CA ASP A 311 0.42 0.55 10.68
C ASP A 311 0.11 -0.66 11.59
N GLN A 312 1.07 -1.02 12.42
CA GLN A 312 0.96 -2.20 13.29
C GLN A 312 -0.08 -2.06 14.41
N MET A 313 -0.40 -0.83 14.82
CA MET A 313 -1.32 -0.57 15.92
C MET A 313 -2.77 -0.63 15.43
N HIS A 314 -3.03 -0.08 14.26
CA HIS A 314 -4.34 0.04 13.64
C HIS A 314 -4.76 -1.20 12.85
N GLN A 315 -3.82 -2.01 12.34
CA GLN A 315 -4.15 -3.22 11.55
C GLN A 315 -5.15 -4.17 12.23
N HIS A 316 -5.18 -4.25 13.57
CA HIS A 316 -6.13 -5.10 14.31
C HIS A 316 -7.59 -4.70 14.11
N GLY A 317 -7.85 -3.44 13.75
CA GLY A 317 -9.17 -2.94 13.39
C GLY A 317 -9.63 -3.34 11.98
N HIS A 318 -8.74 -3.90 11.15
CA HIS A 318 -8.99 -4.19 9.73
C HIS A 318 -9.33 -5.66 9.48
N VAL A 319 -10.42 -6.13 10.09
CA VAL A 319 -10.81 -7.56 10.03
C VAL A 319 -11.22 -8.05 8.63
N LYS A 320 -11.56 -7.15 7.71
CA LYS A 320 -11.95 -7.48 6.32
C LYS A 320 -10.81 -7.30 5.31
N CYS A 321 -9.69 -6.71 5.72
CA CYS A 321 -8.57 -6.46 4.82
C CYS A 321 -7.61 -7.66 4.82
N GLY A 322 -7.03 -7.93 3.66
CA GLY A 322 -5.99 -8.93 3.46
C GLY A 322 -4.63 -8.50 4.01
N ALA A 323 -3.81 -9.50 4.30
CA ALA A 323 -2.51 -9.32 4.94
C ALA A 323 -1.53 -8.41 4.17
N ALA A 324 -1.65 -8.28 2.85
CA ALA A 324 -0.75 -7.39 2.10
C ALA A 324 -1.06 -5.89 2.24
N SER A 325 -2.14 -5.54 2.93
CA SER A 325 -2.36 -4.19 3.43
C SER A 325 -1.67 -3.94 4.76
N PHE A 326 -1.06 -4.94 5.42
CA PHE A 326 -0.54 -4.79 6.77
C PHE A 326 0.98 -4.68 6.80
N LEU A 327 1.49 -3.66 7.48
CA LEU A 327 2.93 -3.47 7.61
C LEU A 327 3.61 -4.69 8.26
N SER A 328 2.96 -5.32 9.25
CA SER A 328 3.50 -6.50 9.95
C SER A 328 3.85 -7.66 9.04
N THR A 329 3.07 -7.85 7.96
CA THR A 329 3.30 -8.93 6.99
C THR A 329 4.61 -8.72 6.23
N TYR A 330 4.94 -7.47 5.89
CA TYR A 330 6.20 -7.16 5.20
C TYR A 330 7.40 -7.09 6.13
N MET A 331 7.22 -6.77 7.43
CA MET A 331 8.34 -6.75 8.38
C MET A 331 9.00 -8.13 8.60
N GLY A 332 8.28 -9.20 8.26
CA GLY A 332 8.82 -10.56 8.24
C GLY A 332 9.81 -10.79 7.09
N THR A 333 9.61 -10.13 5.94
CA THR A 333 10.35 -10.39 4.70
C THR A 333 11.28 -9.25 4.28
N ASP A 334 11.07 -8.04 4.78
CA ASP A 334 11.83 -6.84 4.47
C ASP A 334 12.35 -6.16 5.76
N THR A 335 13.67 -6.22 5.95
CA THR A 335 14.33 -5.62 7.12
C THR A 335 14.25 -4.10 7.12
N SER A 336 14.15 -3.45 5.95
CA SER A 336 14.02 -2.00 5.88
C SER A 336 12.67 -1.52 6.44
N LEU A 337 11.61 -2.31 6.23
CA LEU A 337 10.28 -2.05 6.79
C LEU A 337 10.19 -2.42 8.26
N ARG A 338 10.98 -3.40 8.73
CA ARG A 338 11.09 -3.74 10.15
C ARG A 338 11.63 -2.57 10.99
N ASN A 339 12.57 -1.82 10.43
CA ASN A 339 13.19 -0.66 11.09
C ASN A 339 12.39 0.64 10.86
N LEU A 340 11.28 0.58 10.13
CA LEU A 340 10.42 1.73 9.89
C LEU A 340 9.68 2.12 11.18
N ASN A 341 9.81 3.39 11.57
CA ASN A 341 9.04 3.93 12.69
C ASN A 341 7.57 4.15 12.27
N SER A 342 6.76 3.09 12.38
CA SER A 342 5.34 3.10 12.06
C SER A 342 4.51 3.96 13.03
N SER A 343 5.02 4.18 14.25
CA SER A 343 4.41 5.04 15.28
C SER A 343 4.73 6.53 15.12
N ALA A 344 5.36 6.93 14.01
CA ALA A 344 5.79 8.30 13.80
C ALA A 344 4.61 9.29 13.80
N ALA A 345 3.53 8.92 13.11
CA ALA A 345 2.31 9.73 13.05
C ALA A 345 1.64 9.85 14.42
N GLU A 346 1.48 8.76 15.16
CA GLU A 346 0.88 8.78 16.50
C GLU A 346 1.67 9.66 17.48
N SER A 347 3.01 9.50 17.49
CA SER A 347 3.88 10.31 18.33
C SER A 347 3.85 11.80 17.97
N GLY A 348 3.81 12.10 16.67
CA GLY A 348 3.68 13.46 16.16
C GLY A 348 2.32 14.08 16.50
N ASN A 349 1.24 13.31 16.36
CA ASN A 349 -0.12 13.71 16.70
C ASN A 349 -0.28 13.97 18.20
N ALA A 350 0.32 13.14 19.07
CA ALA A 350 0.40 13.41 20.50
C ALA A 350 1.10 14.75 20.81
N GLY A 351 2.09 15.13 19.99
CA GLY A 351 2.69 16.47 20.01
C GLY A 351 1.69 17.56 19.64
N LEU A 352 0.97 17.40 18.53
CA LEU A 352 -0.03 18.36 18.05
C LEU A 352 -1.22 18.55 19.02
N VAL A 353 -1.57 17.52 19.80
CA VAL A 353 -2.59 17.63 20.86
C VAL A 353 -2.27 18.76 21.85
N ARG A 354 -0.98 19.05 22.09
CA ARG A 354 -0.54 20.12 23.02
C ARG A 354 -0.96 21.52 22.57
N ILE A 355 -1.06 21.75 21.26
CA ILE A 355 -1.48 23.04 20.70
C ILE A 355 -2.96 23.07 20.30
N LYS A 356 -3.67 21.93 20.36
CA LYS A 356 -5.06 21.79 19.92
C LYS A 356 -5.98 22.86 20.51
N LYS A 357 -5.87 23.14 21.81
CA LYS A 357 -6.71 24.15 22.48
C LYS A 357 -6.40 25.55 21.94
N SER A 358 -5.13 25.94 21.89
CA SER A 358 -4.73 27.26 21.39
C SER A 358 -5.18 27.48 19.94
N VAL A 359 -4.94 26.48 19.06
CA VAL A 359 -5.38 26.50 17.67
C VAL A 359 -6.90 26.66 17.54
N SER A 360 -7.68 26.00 18.41
CA SER A 360 -9.16 26.07 18.34
C SER A 360 -9.77 27.44 18.67
N TYR A 361 -9.01 28.36 19.26
CA TYR A 361 -9.44 29.73 19.54
C TYR A 361 -8.87 30.76 18.55
N CYS A 362 -8.08 30.32 17.56
CA CYS A 362 -7.49 31.19 16.56
C CYS A 362 -8.39 31.36 15.34
N SER A 363 -8.25 32.48 14.62
CA SER A 363 -8.68 32.54 13.22
C SER A 363 -7.83 31.58 12.38
N GLN A 364 -8.29 31.21 11.19
CA GLN A 364 -7.57 30.27 10.33
C GLN A 364 -6.11 30.69 10.08
N GLU A 365 -5.87 31.95 9.72
CA GLU A 365 -4.53 32.46 9.45
C GLU A 365 -3.60 32.29 10.67
N HIS A 366 -4.07 32.68 11.85
CA HIS A 366 -3.31 32.54 13.10
C HIS A 366 -3.12 31.08 13.52
N ALA A 367 -4.14 30.24 13.31
CA ALA A 367 -4.07 28.81 13.58
C ALA A 367 -2.95 28.17 12.74
N VAL A 368 -2.93 28.42 11.43
CA VAL A 368 -1.95 27.88 10.51
C VAL A 368 -0.54 28.38 10.83
N ALA A 369 -0.37 29.66 11.11
CA ALA A 369 0.91 30.23 11.54
C ALA A 369 1.41 29.58 12.85
N LEU A 370 0.53 29.39 13.84
CA LEU A 370 0.86 28.74 15.11
C LEU A 370 1.30 27.28 14.90
N ILE A 371 0.57 26.54 14.06
CA ILE A 371 0.91 25.14 13.72
C ILE A 371 2.27 25.08 13.04
N GLN A 372 2.52 25.92 12.04
CA GLN A 372 3.80 25.97 11.33
C GLN A 372 4.95 26.29 12.29
N HIS A 373 4.77 27.27 13.19
CA HIS A 373 5.78 27.64 14.17
C HIS A 373 6.09 26.48 15.14
N PHE A 374 5.04 25.84 15.66
CA PHE A 374 5.18 24.67 16.53
C PHE A 374 5.94 23.53 15.83
N LEU A 375 5.54 23.18 14.60
CA LEU A 375 6.17 22.11 13.83
C LEU A 375 7.61 22.45 13.43
N THR A 376 7.92 23.72 13.19
CA THR A 376 9.30 24.17 12.93
C THR A 376 10.19 23.95 14.15
N ILE A 377 9.72 24.33 15.35
CA ILE A 377 10.44 24.07 16.60
C ILE A 377 10.58 22.57 16.85
N TRP A 378 9.50 21.80 16.64
CA TRP A 378 9.52 20.35 16.75
C TRP A 378 10.60 19.73 15.86
N ASN A 379 10.60 20.08 14.58
CA ASN A 379 11.56 19.56 13.60
C ASN A 379 13.00 19.92 13.99
N ARG A 380 13.26 21.17 14.40
CA ARG A 380 14.59 21.59 14.86
C ARG A 380 15.08 20.76 16.04
N ARG A 381 14.21 20.53 17.04
CA ARG A 381 14.56 19.70 18.20
C ARG A 381 14.85 18.25 17.80
N ARG A 382 14.07 17.69 16.86
CA ARG A 382 14.29 16.33 16.36
C ARG A 382 15.61 16.18 15.61
N ILE A 383 15.94 17.13 14.74
CA ILE A 383 17.21 17.15 14.01
C ILE A 383 18.37 17.20 15.01
N LEU A 384 18.38 18.15 15.95
CA LEU A 384 19.43 18.27 16.96
C LEU A 384 19.58 16.99 17.81
N SER A 385 18.47 16.36 18.19
CA SER A 385 18.53 15.09 18.94
C SER A 385 19.06 13.93 18.09
N SER A 386 18.77 13.92 16.79
CA SER A 386 19.24 12.89 15.87
C SER A 386 20.74 13.03 15.62
N ASP A 387 21.22 14.26 15.40
CA ASP A 387 22.63 14.57 15.17
C ASP A 387 23.47 14.20 16.40
N TYR A 388 22.96 14.49 17.60
CA TYR A 388 23.59 14.09 18.86
C TYR A 388 23.71 12.57 19.00
N LEU A 389 22.66 11.81 18.66
CA LEU A 389 22.69 10.34 18.71
C LEU A 389 23.63 9.74 17.67
N GLN A 390 23.76 10.35 16.50
CA GLN A 390 24.71 9.89 15.47
C GLN A 390 26.17 10.13 15.89
N GLN A 391 26.46 11.25 16.54
CA GLN A 391 27.80 11.55 17.08
C GLN A 391 28.22 10.58 18.19
N GLN A 392 27.28 10.06 18.98
CA GLN A 392 27.56 9.06 20.03
C GLN A 392 27.76 7.63 19.50
N GLN A 393 27.41 7.36 18.24
CA GLN A 393 27.53 6.03 17.63
C GLN A 393 28.78 5.88 16.75
N GLN A 394 29.60 6.93 16.58
CA GLN A 394 30.95 6.77 16.05
C GLN A 394 31.86 6.27 17.19
N PRO A 395 32.49 5.08 17.07
CA PRO A 395 33.52 4.69 18.01
C PRO A 395 34.72 5.66 17.90
N ASP A 396 35.28 6.06 19.03
CA ASP A 396 36.56 6.78 19.11
C ASP A 396 37.69 5.89 18.55
N ASP A 397 37.89 5.91 17.23
CA ASP A 397 39.02 5.25 16.56
C ASP A 397 40.35 6.04 16.71
N ASP A 398 40.36 7.16 17.44
CA ASP A 398 41.54 8.04 17.61
C ASP A 398 42.32 7.82 18.92
N MET A 399 42.23 6.65 19.55
CA MET A 399 43.02 6.30 20.75
C MET A 399 43.84 5.01 20.57
N ILE A 400 44.61 4.91 19.48
CA ILE A 400 45.81 4.05 19.44
C ILE A 400 47.03 4.94 19.71
N PRO A 401 47.69 4.84 20.88
CA PRO A 401 48.97 5.50 21.10
C PRO A 401 49.99 4.92 20.12
N SER A 402 50.55 5.76 19.27
CA SER A 402 51.71 5.46 18.45
C SER A 402 52.94 5.30 19.34
N SER A 403 53.08 4.15 19.99
CA SER A 403 54.33 3.71 20.59
C SER A 403 54.32 2.19 20.68
N ILE A 404 55.11 1.57 19.79
CA ILE A 404 55.91 0.34 19.93
C ILE A 404 56.09 -0.22 18.52
N VAL A 405 57.17 0.22 17.85
CA VAL A 405 58.06 -0.63 17.04
C VAL A 405 59.45 0.01 17.13
N GLU A 406 60.27 -0.49 18.04
CA GLU A 406 61.71 -0.72 17.82
C GLU A 406 61.90 -2.24 17.74
#